data_AF-A0A525VEY6-F1
#
_entry.id   AF-A0A525VEY6-F1
#
_cell.length_a   1.000
_cell.length_b   1.000
_cell.length_c   1.000
_cell.angle_alpha   90.00
_cell.angle_beta   90.00
_cell.angle_gamma   90.00
#
_symmetry.space_group_name_H-M   'P 1'
#
loop_
_entity.id
_entity.type
_entity.pdbx_description
1 polymer ?
#
loop_
_entity_poly.entity_id
_entity_poly.type
_entity_poly.pdbx_seq_one_letter_code
_entity_poly.pdbx_strand_id
1 'polypeptide(L)'
;MLFVDLLGFASLTEGHPIELNLIKGSDRPFESIAMILSGKKENPLTQAFTNFHRALKAAIDLAQIHHPLTAITFSDSAYVATSHLFQAVNIASYFVQTLITQRTPVRAGIAHGSFAAIRFRSDVTLEGGDHSAHFLGTGVVRSHAAETCGIKGVRILLHPSAATLLEDPKHNPPSSQENRIHYVECTPDECKNALGVRYEADYWRFKAIAEAKAWHSLQDMWSVAPQGAIIHYEATAQAINRMRVAQGESPLNNLRRRTLPHVGK
;
A
#
# COMPACT_ATOMS: atom_id res chain seq x y z
N MET A 1 -3.11 11.02 -8.49
CA MET A 1 -3.80 9.72 -8.56
C MET A 1 -2.96 8.69 -7.83
N LEU A 2 -3.57 7.95 -6.91
CA LEU A 2 -3.00 6.79 -6.23
C LEU A 2 -3.72 5.54 -6.76
N PHE A 3 -2.97 4.50 -7.09
CA PHE A 3 -3.46 3.15 -7.29
C PHE A 3 -2.77 2.23 -6.29
N VAL A 4 -3.51 1.32 -5.67
CA VAL A 4 -2.99 0.32 -4.73
C VAL A 4 -3.51 -1.05 -5.09
N ASP A 5 -2.68 -2.07 -4.89
CA ASP A 5 -2.99 -3.47 -5.17
C ASP A 5 -2.50 -4.39 -4.05
N LEU A 6 -3.29 -5.40 -3.71
CA LEU A 6 -2.99 -6.44 -2.73
C LEU A 6 -2.13 -7.55 -3.36
N LEU A 7 -0.86 -7.60 -2.96
CA LEU A 7 0.09 -8.55 -3.52
C LEU A 7 -0.27 -9.99 -3.12
N GLY A 8 -0.35 -10.87 -4.12
CA GLY A 8 -0.62 -12.29 -3.90
C GLY A 8 -2.10 -12.65 -3.73
N PHE A 9 -3.02 -11.69 -3.95
CA PHE A 9 -4.46 -11.93 -3.81
C PHE A 9 -4.98 -13.08 -4.69
N ALA A 10 -4.53 -13.19 -5.94
CA ALA A 10 -4.90 -14.30 -6.82
C ALA A 10 -4.54 -15.67 -6.21
N SER A 11 -3.30 -15.81 -5.72
CA SER A 11 -2.86 -17.05 -5.07
C SER A 11 -3.61 -17.34 -3.77
N LEU A 12 -3.97 -16.31 -2.99
CA LEU A 12 -4.80 -16.48 -1.80
C LEU A 12 -6.21 -16.96 -2.17
N THR A 13 -6.79 -16.40 -3.23
CA THR A 13 -8.13 -16.71 -3.71
C THR A 13 -8.22 -18.13 -4.28
N GLU A 14 -7.22 -18.56 -5.04
CA GLU A 14 -7.15 -19.92 -5.58
C GLU A 14 -6.84 -20.97 -4.50
N GLY A 15 -6.07 -20.58 -3.47
CA GLY A 15 -5.58 -21.48 -2.44
C GLY A 15 -6.49 -21.69 -1.24
N HIS A 16 -7.54 -20.86 -1.05
CA HIS A 16 -8.37 -20.88 0.15
C HIS A 16 -9.86 -20.74 -0.16
N PRO A 17 -10.74 -21.42 0.60
CA PRO A 17 -12.18 -21.31 0.40
C PRO A 17 -12.69 -19.90 0.77
N ILE A 18 -13.72 -19.43 0.06
CA ILE A 18 -14.39 -18.17 0.37
C ILE A 18 -15.34 -18.37 1.55
N GLU A 19 -15.02 -17.76 2.68
CA GLU A 19 -15.84 -17.81 3.90
C GLU A 19 -16.72 -16.55 4.02
N LEU A 20 -17.76 -16.47 3.19
CA LEU A 20 -18.63 -15.29 3.04
C LEU A 20 -19.16 -14.72 4.37
N ASN A 21 -19.50 -15.58 5.33
CA ASN A 21 -20.03 -15.16 6.62
C ASN A 21 -18.98 -14.41 7.46
N LEU A 22 -17.71 -14.80 7.37
CA LEU A 22 -16.64 -14.13 8.11
C LEU A 22 -16.29 -12.78 7.47
N ILE A 23 -16.29 -12.72 6.13
CA ILE A 23 -16.08 -11.47 5.38
C ILE A 23 -17.19 -10.47 5.72
N LYS A 24 -18.46 -10.87 5.63
CA LYS A 24 -19.61 -10.01 5.96
C LYS A 24 -19.64 -9.58 7.43
N GLY A 25 -19.23 -10.47 8.34
CA GLY A 25 -19.18 -10.16 9.77
C GLY A 25 -18.03 -9.24 10.18
N SER A 26 -16.97 -9.17 9.36
CA SER A 26 -15.80 -8.33 9.64
C SER A 26 -16.07 -6.82 9.60
N ASP A 27 -17.18 -6.41 8.95
CA ASP A 27 -17.69 -5.04 8.93
C ASP A 27 -18.45 -4.65 10.22
N ARG A 28 -18.75 -5.63 11.09
CA ARG A 28 -19.46 -5.41 12.35
C ARG A 28 -18.48 -5.40 13.53
N PRO A 29 -18.46 -4.34 14.37
CA PRO A 29 -17.50 -4.20 15.48
C PRO A 29 -17.52 -5.36 16.48
N PHE A 30 -18.70 -5.91 16.78
CA PHE A 30 -18.86 -6.97 17.79
C PHE A 30 -18.55 -8.38 17.28
N GLU A 31 -18.77 -8.67 15.98
CA GLU A 31 -18.48 -9.98 15.39
C GLU A 31 -16.97 -10.20 15.18
N SER A 32 -16.21 -9.13 14.92
CA SER A 32 -14.74 -9.16 14.89
C SER A 32 -14.12 -9.59 16.23
N ILE A 33 -14.70 -9.17 17.36
CA ILE A 33 -14.24 -9.57 18.71
C ILE A 33 -14.56 -11.05 18.98
N ALA A 34 -15.75 -11.49 18.59
CA ALA A 34 -16.17 -12.89 18.72
C ALA A 34 -15.29 -13.84 17.89
N MET A 35 -14.86 -13.42 16.69
CA MET A 35 -13.90 -14.18 15.87
C MET A 35 -12.54 -14.34 16.55
N ILE A 36 -11.98 -13.25 17.10
CA ILE A 36 -10.70 -13.27 17.83
C ILE A 36 -10.77 -14.22 19.04
N LEU A 37 -11.91 -14.29 19.73
CA LEU A 37 -12.13 -15.16 20.88
C LEU A 37 -12.40 -16.63 20.51
N SER A 38 -12.77 -16.92 19.26
CA SER A 38 -13.21 -18.26 18.84
C SER A 38 -12.09 -19.28 18.59
N GLY A 39 -10.83 -18.86 18.57
CA GLY A 39 -9.67 -19.76 18.39
C GLY A 39 -9.61 -20.49 17.05
N LYS A 40 -10.50 -20.17 16.08
CA LYS A 40 -10.41 -20.71 14.72
C LYS A 40 -9.16 -20.17 14.04
N LYS A 41 -8.40 -21.06 13.39
CA LYS A 41 -7.27 -20.69 12.55
C LYS A 41 -7.78 -19.79 11.43
N GLU A 42 -7.42 -18.52 11.47
CA GLU A 42 -7.91 -17.53 10.50
C GLU A 42 -7.52 -17.94 9.07
N ASN A 43 -8.51 -17.92 8.18
CA ASN A 43 -8.29 -18.11 6.75
C ASN A 43 -7.45 -16.93 6.20
N PRO A 44 -6.27 -17.19 5.60
CA PRO A 44 -5.39 -16.14 5.09
C PRO A 44 -6.03 -15.21 4.06
N LEU A 45 -6.94 -15.73 3.23
CA LEU A 45 -7.69 -14.92 2.26
C LEU A 45 -8.61 -13.93 2.99
N THR A 46 -9.43 -14.42 3.92
CA THR A 46 -10.35 -13.60 4.73
C THR A 46 -9.57 -12.53 5.49
N GLN A 47 -8.46 -12.90 6.12
CA GLN A 47 -7.62 -11.97 6.86
C GLN A 47 -7.04 -10.87 5.97
N ALA A 48 -6.41 -11.22 4.84
CA ALA A 48 -5.81 -10.24 3.93
C ALA A 48 -6.87 -9.31 3.33
N PHE A 49 -8.02 -9.85 2.91
CA PHE A 49 -9.13 -9.08 2.36
C PHE A 49 -9.70 -8.11 3.40
N THR A 50 -10.06 -8.59 4.60
CA THR A 50 -10.58 -7.73 5.66
C THR A 50 -9.57 -6.66 6.08
N ASN A 51 -8.29 -7.01 6.23
CA ASN A 51 -7.25 -6.05 6.59
C ASN A 51 -7.13 -4.95 5.53
N PHE A 52 -7.07 -5.33 4.25
CA PHE A 52 -7.03 -4.40 3.12
C PHE A 52 -8.18 -3.40 3.16
N HIS A 53 -9.42 -3.89 3.19
CA HIS A 53 -10.61 -3.02 3.15
C HIS A 53 -10.76 -2.16 4.40
N ARG A 54 -10.45 -2.70 5.59
CA ARG A 54 -10.49 -1.94 6.85
C ARG A 54 -9.43 -0.84 6.88
N ALA A 55 -8.19 -1.15 6.49
CA ALA A 55 -7.12 -0.16 6.44
C ALA A 55 -7.39 0.91 5.38
N LEU A 56 -7.96 0.53 4.22
CA LEU A 56 -8.30 1.45 3.14
C LEU A 56 -9.40 2.41 3.59
N LYS A 57 -10.45 1.88 4.22
CA LYS A 57 -11.51 2.68 4.80
C LYS A 57 -10.98 3.66 5.85
N ALA A 58 -10.14 3.20 6.78
CA ALA A 58 -9.53 4.08 7.78
C ALA A 58 -8.66 5.18 7.13
N ALA A 59 -7.90 4.85 6.09
CA ALA A 59 -7.08 5.82 5.36
C ALA A 59 -7.93 6.89 4.66
N ILE A 60 -9.04 6.47 4.03
CA ILE A 60 -10.00 7.35 3.36
C ILE A 60 -10.69 8.26 4.38
N ASP A 61 -11.25 7.68 5.45
CA ASP A 61 -11.97 8.43 6.48
C ASP A 61 -11.05 9.49 7.12
N LEU A 62 -9.80 9.14 7.41
CA LEU A 62 -8.81 10.08 7.95
C LEU A 62 -8.47 11.20 6.95
N ALA A 63 -8.28 10.87 5.67
CA ALA A 63 -7.94 11.85 4.65
C ALA A 63 -9.10 12.82 4.35
N GLN A 64 -10.35 12.33 4.37
CA GLN A 64 -11.55 13.12 4.16
C GLN A 64 -11.78 14.20 5.22
N ILE A 65 -11.23 14.03 6.44
CA ILE A 65 -11.23 15.08 7.47
C ILE A 65 -10.44 16.31 7.00
N HIS A 66 -9.38 16.11 6.20
CA HIS A 66 -8.45 17.16 5.82
C HIS A 66 -8.67 17.71 4.42
N HIS A 67 -9.18 16.92 3.47
CA HIS A 67 -9.38 17.35 2.10
C HIS A 67 -10.40 16.49 1.35
N PRO A 68 -11.04 17.04 0.30
CA PRO A 68 -11.87 16.24 -0.60
C PRO A 68 -11.01 15.21 -1.35
N LEU A 69 -11.59 14.05 -1.62
CA LEU A 69 -11.01 12.99 -2.44
C LEU A 69 -12.12 12.15 -3.07
N THR A 70 -11.77 11.39 -4.11
CA THR A 70 -12.64 10.33 -4.64
C THR A 70 -11.89 9.01 -4.58
N ALA A 71 -12.49 8.02 -3.93
CA ALA A 71 -11.94 6.67 -3.87
C ALA A 71 -12.87 5.69 -4.59
N ILE A 72 -12.29 4.79 -5.39
CA ILE A 72 -13.01 3.71 -6.06
C ILE A 72 -12.27 2.42 -5.73
N THR A 73 -12.94 1.53 -5.01
CA THR A 73 -12.39 0.26 -4.53
C THR A 73 -12.91 -0.89 -5.37
N PHE A 74 -12.02 -1.80 -5.72
CA PHE A 74 -12.26 -3.06 -6.42
C PHE A 74 -11.74 -4.19 -5.52
N SER A 75 -12.25 -5.41 -5.71
CA SER A 75 -11.89 -6.63 -4.94
C SER A 75 -10.63 -6.52 -4.06
N ASP A 76 -9.47 -6.37 -4.70
CA ASP A 76 -8.13 -6.38 -4.13
C ASP A 76 -7.31 -5.10 -4.42
N SER A 77 -7.94 -4.09 -5.02
CA SER A 77 -7.25 -2.88 -5.47
C SER A 77 -8.10 -1.63 -5.28
N ALA A 78 -7.48 -0.46 -5.28
CA ALA A 78 -8.22 0.79 -5.18
C ALA A 78 -7.53 1.94 -5.90
N TYR A 79 -8.36 2.88 -6.35
CA TYR A 79 -7.98 4.14 -6.95
C TYR A 79 -8.38 5.28 -6.02
N VAL A 80 -7.46 6.18 -5.71
CA VAL A 80 -7.74 7.39 -4.92
C VAL A 80 -7.26 8.64 -5.65
N ALA A 81 -8.20 9.54 -5.96
CA ALA A 81 -7.94 10.82 -6.58
C ALA A 81 -7.85 11.93 -5.52
N THR A 82 -6.73 12.65 -5.53
CA THR A 82 -6.45 13.80 -4.66
C THR A 82 -5.98 14.98 -5.51
N SER A 83 -6.10 16.19 -4.98
CA SER A 83 -5.65 17.42 -5.65
C SER A 83 -4.13 17.60 -5.60
N HIS A 84 -3.50 17.15 -4.52
CA HIS A 84 -2.07 17.34 -4.30
C HIS A 84 -1.31 16.02 -4.12
N LEU A 85 0.00 16.06 -4.43
CA LEU A 85 0.87 14.88 -4.35
C LEU A 85 1.05 14.43 -2.89
N PHE A 86 1.34 15.36 -1.99
CA PHE A 86 1.54 15.04 -0.57
C PHE A 86 0.33 14.33 0.05
N GLN A 87 -0.89 14.66 -0.39
CA GLN A 87 -2.12 13.99 0.05
C GLN A 87 -2.13 12.51 -0.37
N ALA A 88 -1.84 12.22 -1.63
CA ALA A 88 -1.77 10.85 -2.13
C ALA A 88 -0.67 10.05 -1.43
N VAL A 89 0.49 10.64 -1.21
CA VAL A 89 1.62 10.00 -0.52
C VAL A 89 1.26 9.73 0.94
N ASN A 90 0.65 10.68 1.66
CA ASN A 90 0.25 10.47 3.06
C ASN A 90 -0.77 9.34 3.20
N ILE A 91 -1.77 9.28 2.31
CA ILE A 91 -2.73 8.17 2.26
C ILE A 91 -2.01 6.84 2.03
N ALA A 92 -1.15 6.79 1.01
CA ALA A 92 -0.42 5.57 0.65
C ALA A 92 0.51 5.10 1.77
N SER A 93 1.25 6.03 2.40
CA SER A 93 2.15 5.73 3.51
C SER A 93 1.40 5.19 4.72
N TYR A 94 0.31 5.85 5.14
CA TYR A 94 -0.52 5.36 6.24
C TYR A 94 -1.08 3.96 5.94
N PHE A 95 -1.57 3.75 4.72
CA PHE A 95 -2.15 2.50 4.28
C PHE A 95 -1.13 1.35 4.28
N VAL A 96 0.03 1.55 3.65
CA VAL A 96 1.12 0.57 3.57
C VAL A 96 1.70 0.27 4.95
N GLN A 97 1.91 1.29 5.79
CA GLN A 97 2.38 1.12 7.17
C GLN A 97 1.40 0.30 8.02
N THR A 98 0.11 0.53 7.87
CA THR A 98 -0.92 -0.24 8.58
C THR A 98 -0.88 -1.70 8.13
N LEU A 99 -0.90 -1.94 6.82
CA LEU A 99 -1.00 -3.30 6.28
C LEU A 99 0.26 -4.13 6.49
N ILE A 100 1.46 -3.54 6.44
CA ILE A 100 2.68 -4.29 6.73
C ILE A 100 2.68 -4.80 8.19
N THR A 101 2.18 -4.00 9.14
CA THR A 101 2.05 -4.45 10.55
C THR A 101 0.97 -5.50 10.77
N GLN A 102 0.05 -5.64 9.82
CA GLN A 102 -1.00 -6.65 9.75
C GLN A 102 -0.61 -7.82 8.83
N ARG A 103 0.67 -7.93 8.43
CA ARG A 103 1.19 -8.98 7.54
C ARG A 103 0.42 -9.11 6.23
N THR A 104 -0.03 -7.98 5.68
CA THR A 104 -0.78 -7.91 4.43
C THR A 104 0.03 -7.10 3.42
N PRO A 105 0.68 -7.72 2.42
CA PRO A 105 1.58 -7.01 1.52
C PRO A 105 0.80 -6.26 0.43
N VAL A 106 1.07 -4.98 0.25
CA VAL A 106 0.48 -4.15 -0.82
C VAL A 106 1.56 -3.43 -1.61
N ARG A 107 1.24 -3.03 -2.84
CA ARG A 107 2.08 -2.13 -3.61
C ARG A 107 1.22 -1.00 -4.17
N ALA A 108 1.82 0.18 -4.24
CA ALA A 108 1.16 1.40 -4.66
C ALA A 108 1.92 2.07 -5.80
N GLY A 109 1.17 2.67 -6.71
CA GLY A 109 1.67 3.56 -7.75
C GLY A 109 1.00 4.93 -7.63
N ILE A 110 1.79 6.00 -7.71
CA ILE A 110 1.31 7.38 -7.66
C ILE A 110 1.68 8.07 -8.97
N ALA A 111 0.70 8.75 -9.57
CA ALA A 111 0.91 9.51 -10.79
C ALA A 111 0.17 10.85 -10.81
N HIS A 112 0.74 11.79 -11.55
CA HIS A 112 0.08 13.02 -11.94
C HIS A 112 -0.65 12.85 -13.28
N GLY A 113 -1.88 13.35 -13.35
CA GLY A 113 -2.73 13.32 -14.53
C GLY A 113 -4.19 13.62 -14.20
N SER A 114 -5.03 13.59 -15.23
CA SER A 114 -6.47 13.79 -15.13
C SER A 114 -7.19 12.60 -14.51
N PHE A 115 -8.34 12.88 -13.91
CA PHE A 115 -9.30 11.90 -13.40
C PHE A 115 -10.71 12.47 -13.52
N ALA A 116 -11.66 11.67 -14.00
CA ALA A 116 -13.07 11.99 -14.03
C ALA A 116 -13.90 10.76 -13.66
N ALA A 117 -14.74 10.87 -12.64
CA ALA A 117 -15.79 9.90 -12.34
C ALA A 117 -17.04 10.26 -13.16
N ILE A 118 -17.52 9.32 -13.98
CA ILE A 118 -18.60 9.56 -14.95
C ILE A 118 -19.93 9.12 -14.36
N ARG A 119 -20.02 7.86 -13.92
CA ARG A 119 -21.28 7.25 -13.48
C ARG A 119 -21.01 6.03 -12.60
N PHE A 120 -21.87 5.83 -11.63
CA PHE A 120 -22.03 4.55 -10.94
C PHE A 120 -23.39 3.96 -11.32
N ARG A 121 -23.43 2.67 -11.67
CA ARG A 121 -24.66 1.92 -11.95
C ARG A 121 -24.63 0.64 -11.13
N SER A 122 -25.76 0.31 -10.51
CA SER A 122 -25.98 -0.90 -9.75
C SER A 122 -27.39 -1.39 -10.07
N ASP A 123 -27.51 -2.29 -11.03
CA ASP A 123 -28.78 -2.93 -11.39
C ASP A 123 -28.75 -4.37 -10.88
N VAL A 124 -29.39 -4.61 -9.72
CA VAL A 124 -29.49 -5.95 -9.13
C VAL A 124 -30.88 -6.51 -9.39
N THR A 125 -30.95 -7.61 -10.13
CA THR A 125 -32.17 -8.38 -10.38
C THR A 125 -32.12 -9.71 -9.61
N LEU A 126 -33.26 -10.44 -9.55
CA LEU A 126 -33.34 -11.76 -8.94
C LEU A 126 -32.44 -12.82 -9.64
N GLU A 127 -32.12 -12.62 -10.92
CA GLU A 127 -31.33 -13.58 -11.73
C GLU A 127 -29.88 -13.15 -11.95
N GLY A 128 -29.50 -11.93 -11.54
CA GLY A 128 -28.15 -11.40 -11.73
C GLY A 128 -28.06 -9.92 -11.40
N GLY A 129 -26.85 -9.44 -11.15
CA GLY A 129 -26.59 -8.03 -10.87
C GLY A 129 -25.48 -7.48 -11.75
N ASP A 130 -25.67 -6.27 -12.26
CA ASP A 130 -24.63 -5.48 -12.89
C ASP A 130 -24.20 -4.35 -11.95
N HIS A 131 -22.93 -4.35 -11.58
CA HIS A 131 -22.30 -3.29 -10.80
C HIS A 131 -21.15 -2.70 -11.61
N SER A 132 -21.29 -1.43 -12.01
CA SER A 132 -20.29 -0.74 -12.83
C SER A 132 -19.95 0.64 -12.27
N ALA A 133 -18.66 0.91 -12.09
CA ALA A 133 -18.11 2.23 -11.81
C ALA A 133 -17.35 2.73 -13.04
N HIS A 134 -17.86 3.77 -13.70
CA HIS A 134 -17.24 4.37 -14.88
C HIS A 134 -16.40 5.57 -14.47
N PHE A 135 -15.10 5.49 -14.73
CA PHE A 135 -14.14 6.57 -14.50
C PHE A 135 -12.99 6.43 -15.49
N LEU A 136 -12.34 7.55 -15.81
CA LEU A 136 -11.21 7.56 -16.73
C LEU A 136 -10.26 8.72 -16.44
N GLY A 137 -9.08 8.65 -17.04
CA GLY A 137 -8.13 9.75 -17.02
C GLY A 137 -6.69 9.28 -17.14
N THR A 138 -5.80 10.20 -17.50
CA THR A 138 -4.38 9.89 -17.62
C THR A 138 -3.76 9.52 -16.28
N GLY A 139 -4.28 10.05 -15.18
CA GLY A 139 -3.86 9.69 -13.83
C GLY A 139 -4.10 8.21 -13.52
N VAL A 140 -5.25 7.67 -13.92
CA VAL A 140 -5.66 6.27 -13.71
C VAL A 140 -4.66 5.31 -14.35
N VAL A 141 -4.42 5.50 -15.66
CA VAL A 141 -3.51 4.64 -16.44
C VAL A 141 -2.09 4.72 -15.92
N ARG A 142 -1.61 5.93 -15.61
CA ARG A 142 -0.22 6.15 -15.17
C ARG A 142 0.04 5.63 -13.75
N SER A 143 -0.92 5.74 -12.82
CA SER A 143 -0.74 5.21 -11.46
C SER A 143 -0.72 3.68 -11.46
N HIS A 144 -1.59 3.06 -12.27
CA HIS A 144 -1.55 1.61 -12.49
C HIS A 144 -0.23 1.17 -13.15
N ALA A 145 0.23 1.89 -14.18
CA ALA A 145 1.51 1.60 -14.82
C ALA A 145 2.69 1.68 -13.83
N ALA A 146 2.69 2.67 -12.93
CA ALA A 146 3.74 2.81 -11.92
C ALA A 146 3.77 1.65 -10.93
N GLU A 147 2.61 1.15 -10.49
CA GLU A 147 2.51 -0.04 -9.64
C GLU A 147 3.02 -1.30 -10.38
N THR A 148 2.63 -1.45 -11.65
CA THR A 148 2.93 -2.63 -12.49
C THR A 148 4.28 -2.56 -13.22
N CYS A 149 5.14 -1.58 -12.93
CA CYS A 149 6.37 -1.30 -13.69
C CYS A 149 7.49 -2.36 -13.58
N GLY A 150 7.24 -3.45 -12.84
CA GLY A 150 8.16 -4.57 -12.67
C GLY A 150 9.02 -4.51 -11.40
N ILE A 151 9.10 -3.36 -10.73
CA ILE A 151 9.79 -3.20 -9.45
C ILE A 151 9.06 -4.03 -8.38
N LYS A 152 9.82 -4.86 -7.65
CA LYS A 152 9.29 -5.86 -6.72
C LYS A 152 9.16 -5.33 -5.28
N GLY A 153 8.31 -6.02 -4.52
CA GLY A 153 8.11 -5.80 -3.09
C GLY A 153 6.94 -4.86 -2.74
N VAL A 154 6.80 -4.60 -1.44
CA VAL A 154 5.88 -3.62 -0.86
C VAL A 154 6.49 -2.24 -1.08
N ARG A 155 5.88 -1.42 -1.94
CA ARG A 155 6.46 -0.16 -2.43
C ARG A 155 5.40 0.91 -2.63
N ILE A 156 5.83 2.17 -2.65
CA ILE A 156 5.04 3.31 -3.12
C ILE A 156 5.82 3.99 -4.24
N LEU A 157 5.53 3.62 -5.48
CA LEU A 157 6.31 4.01 -6.66
C LEU A 157 5.74 5.28 -7.31
N LEU A 158 6.62 6.19 -7.73
CA LEU A 158 6.21 7.42 -8.40
C LEU A 158 6.40 7.31 -9.92
N HIS A 159 5.30 7.47 -10.64
CA HIS A 159 5.32 7.63 -12.09
C HIS A 159 6.14 8.89 -12.47
N PRO A 160 6.89 8.89 -13.59
CA PRO A 160 7.68 10.05 -14.03
C PRO A 160 6.87 11.35 -14.18
N SER A 161 5.57 11.24 -14.46
CA SER A 161 4.68 12.41 -14.53
C SER A 161 4.58 13.19 -13.22
N ALA A 162 4.92 12.59 -12.08
CA ALA A 162 4.95 13.26 -10.78
C ALA A 162 6.31 13.89 -10.46
N ALA A 163 7.35 13.71 -11.27
CA ALA A 163 8.71 14.16 -10.96
C ALA A 163 8.80 15.68 -10.76
N THR A 164 8.13 16.47 -11.61
CA THR A 164 8.12 17.93 -11.50
C THR A 164 7.37 18.42 -10.26
N LEU A 165 6.51 17.59 -9.65
CA LEU A 165 5.73 17.94 -8.47
C LEU A 165 6.51 17.78 -7.16
N LEU A 166 7.67 17.12 -7.20
CA LEU A 166 8.51 16.90 -6.01
C LEU A 166 9.11 18.22 -5.49
N GLU A 167 9.33 19.17 -6.40
CA GLU A 167 9.89 20.49 -6.12
C GLU A 167 8.80 21.58 -6.05
N ASP A 168 7.56 21.27 -6.46
CA ASP A 168 6.46 22.22 -6.44
C ASP A 168 5.92 22.40 -5.00
N PRO A 169 6.02 23.60 -4.40
CA PRO A 169 5.58 23.83 -3.02
C PRO A 169 4.06 23.66 -2.82
N LYS A 170 3.24 23.66 -3.87
CA LYS A 170 1.81 23.31 -3.76
C LYS A 170 1.60 21.82 -3.59
N HIS A 171 2.43 21.01 -4.22
CA HIS A 171 2.32 19.56 -4.22
C HIS A 171 3.21 18.91 -3.14
N ASN A 172 4.23 19.61 -2.68
CA ASN A 172 5.15 19.22 -1.62
C ASN A 172 5.45 20.45 -0.72
N PRO A 173 4.50 20.87 0.11
CA PRO A 173 4.65 22.08 0.92
C PRO A 173 5.83 21.94 1.90
N PRO A 174 6.56 23.04 2.17
CA PRO A 174 7.59 23.03 3.19
C PRO A 174 6.96 22.68 4.54
N SER A 175 7.41 21.59 5.13
CA SER A 175 6.99 21.14 6.46
C SER A 175 8.20 21.10 7.39
N SER A 176 7.95 20.95 8.70
CA SER A 176 9.01 20.57 9.64
C SER A 176 9.73 19.32 9.12
N GLN A 177 11.03 19.17 9.45
CA GLN A 177 11.82 18.00 9.05
C GLN A 177 11.11 16.68 9.43
N GLU A 178 10.45 16.65 10.59
CA GLU A 178 9.69 15.50 11.06
C GLU A 178 8.45 15.17 10.22
N ASN A 179 7.87 16.12 9.49
CA ASN A 179 6.67 15.90 8.68
C ASN A 179 6.95 15.91 7.17
N ARG A 180 8.21 16.12 6.76
CA ARG A 180 8.57 16.21 5.35
C ARG A 180 8.45 14.86 4.67
N ILE A 181 7.79 14.83 3.52
CA ILE A 181 7.74 13.64 2.69
C ILE A 181 9.12 13.48 2.03
N HIS A 182 9.74 12.34 2.29
CA HIS A 182 11.00 11.96 1.67
C HIS A 182 10.74 11.07 0.46
N TYR A 183 11.53 11.29 -0.58
CA TYR A 183 11.53 10.45 -1.77
C TYR A 183 12.93 9.85 -1.90
N VAL A 184 12.98 8.55 -2.11
CA VAL A 184 14.23 7.80 -2.23
C VAL A 184 14.38 7.36 -3.67
N GLU A 185 15.59 7.48 -4.22
CA GLU A 185 15.86 6.96 -5.55
C GLU A 185 15.92 5.42 -5.50
N CYS A 186 15.30 4.78 -6.49
CA CYS A 186 15.39 3.34 -6.67
C CYS A 186 16.83 2.94 -7.02
N THR A 187 17.15 1.66 -6.91
CA THR A 187 18.50 1.17 -7.29
C THR A 187 18.76 1.40 -8.78
N PRO A 188 20.04 1.45 -9.21
CA PRO A 188 20.38 1.60 -10.63
C PRO A 188 19.74 0.54 -11.54
N ASP A 189 19.56 -0.69 -11.05
CA ASP A 189 18.89 -1.75 -11.80
C ASP A 189 17.38 -1.57 -11.86
N GLU A 190 16.74 -1.17 -10.76
CA GLU A 190 15.32 -0.84 -10.74
C GLU A 190 15.00 0.35 -11.66
N CYS A 191 15.89 1.35 -11.74
CA CYS A 191 15.75 2.50 -12.63
C CYS A 191 15.79 2.15 -14.14
N LYS A 192 16.20 0.93 -14.52
CA LYS A 192 16.16 0.45 -15.91
C LYS A 192 14.76 -0.03 -16.33
N ASN A 193 13.75 0.06 -15.47
CA ASN A 193 12.38 -0.31 -15.81
C ASN A 193 11.88 0.49 -17.03
N ALA A 194 11.07 -0.16 -17.88
CA ALA A 194 10.62 0.41 -19.16
C ALA A 194 9.76 1.68 -19.00
N LEU A 195 9.17 1.91 -17.82
CA LEU A 195 8.34 3.07 -17.54
C LEU A 195 9.17 4.29 -17.10
N GLY A 196 10.44 4.11 -16.75
CA GLY A 196 11.30 5.17 -16.25
C GLY A 196 11.02 5.60 -14.80
N VAL A 197 10.38 4.76 -13.98
CA VAL A 197 10.18 5.03 -12.54
C VAL A 197 11.55 5.14 -11.87
N ARG A 198 11.81 6.28 -11.23
CA ARG A 198 13.09 6.54 -10.54
C ARG A 198 12.95 6.69 -9.04
N TYR A 199 11.80 7.15 -8.56
CA TYR A 199 11.58 7.50 -7.17
C TYR A 199 10.50 6.65 -6.53
N GLU A 200 10.69 6.38 -5.25
CA GLU A 200 9.69 5.84 -4.35
C GLU A 200 9.47 6.78 -3.17
N ALA A 201 8.26 6.77 -2.61
CA ALA A 201 7.97 7.52 -1.39
C ALA A 201 8.46 6.73 -0.18
N ASP A 202 9.13 7.43 0.73
CA ASP A 202 9.55 6.89 2.01
C ASP A 202 8.34 6.70 2.93
N TYR A 203 7.87 5.46 3.00
CA TYR A 203 6.82 5.05 3.93
C TYR A 203 7.38 4.47 5.23
N TRP A 204 8.71 4.33 5.39
CA TRP A 204 9.30 3.68 6.56
C TRP A 204 9.57 4.70 7.68
N ARG A 205 8.53 5.41 8.11
CA ARG A 205 8.61 6.52 9.07
C ARG A 205 7.82 6.18 10.34
N PHE A 206 8.29 5.15 11.03
CA PHE A 206 7.66 4.64 12.25
C PHE A 206 8.30 5.22 13.52
N LYS A 207 7.53 5.26 14.61
CA LYS A 207 8.11 5.33 15.96
C LYS A 207 8.80 4.00 16.29
N ALA A 208 9.85 4.00 17.12
CA ALA A 208 10.71 2.84 17.38
C ALA A 208 9.95 1.51 17.65
N ILE A 209 8.93 1.53 18.51
CA ILE A 209 8.14 0.31 18.83
C ILE A 209 7.36 -0.18 17.59
N ALA A 210 6.75 0.74 16.85
CA ALA A 210 5.99 0.42 15.65
C ALA A 210 6.92 -0.06 14.51
N GLU A 211 8.12 0.50 14.41
CA GLU A 211 9.14 0.10 13.44
C GLU A 211 9.57 -1.35 13.66
N ALA A 212 9.90 -1.70 14.91
CA ALA A 212 10.28 -3.06 15.27
C ALA A 212 9.15 -4.05 14.96
N LYS A 213 7.89 -3.69 15.24
CA LYS A 213 6.72 -4.51 14.90
C LYS A 213 6.56 -4.68 13.39
N ALA A 214 6.66 -3.61 12.61
CA ALA A 214 6.56 -3.64 11.15
C ALA A 214 7.67 -4.52 10.55
N TRP A 215 8.91 -4.38 11.02
CA TRP A 215 10.03 -5.20 10.59
C TRP A 215 9.84 -6.68 10.94
N HIS A 216 9.42 -7.00 12.16
CA HIS A 216 9.10 -8.39 12.53
C HIS A 216 7.98 -8.96 11.65
N SER A 217 6.95 -8.17 11.34
CA SER A 217 5.85 -8.59 10.47
C SER A 217 6.34 -8.90 9.04
N LEU A 218 7.26 -8.09 8.51
CA LEU A 218 7.93 -8.37 7.24
C LEU A 218 8.72 -9.68 7.30
N GLN A 219 9.50 -9.89 8.36
CA GLN A 219 10.30 -11.11 8.52
C GLN A 219 9.42 -12.36 8.68
N ASP A 220 8.27 -12.25 9.37
CA ASP A 220 7.28 -13.32 9.47
C ASP A 220 6.76 -13.71 8.09
N MET A 221 6.28 -12.73 7.31
CA MET A 221 5.83 -12.98 5.94
C MET A 221 6.94 -13.59 5.08
N TRP A 222 8.16 -13.08 5.19
CA TRP A 222 9.30 -13.57 4.40
C TRP A 222 9.73 -14.99 4.77
N SER A 223 9.53 -15.41 6.02
CA SER A 223 9.92 -16.75 6.50
C SER A 223 9.03 -17.87 5.99
N VAL A 224 7.76 -17.55 5.67
CA VAL A 224 6.76 -18.51 5.17
C VAL A 224 6.44 -18.32 3.69
N ALA A 225 7.13 -17.39 3.02
CA ALA A 225 6.90 -17.06 1.63
C ALA A 225 7.21 -18.25 0.70
N PRO A 226 6.36 -18.55 -0.30
CA PRO A 226 6.69 -19.53 -1.32
C PRO A 226 7.92 -19.08 -2.12
N GLN A 227 8.67 -20.02 -2.69
CA GLN A 227 9.96 -19.77 -3.36
C GLN A 227 9.89 -18.64 -4.39
N GLY A 228 8.83 -18.59 -5.22
CA GLY A 228 8.65 -17.55 -6.23
C GLY A 228 8.38 -16.14 -5.68
N ALA A 229 7.94 -16.03 -4.42
CA ALA A 229 7.64 -14.75 -3.77
C ALA A 229 8.82 -14.20 -2.95
N ILE A 230 9.85 -15.00 -2.66
CA ILE A 230 11.01 -14.59 -1.84
C ILE A 230 11.65 -13.31 -2.36
N ILE A 231 11.75 -13.16 -3.68
CA ILE A 231 12.32 -11.98 -4.35
C ILE A 231 11.57 -10.68 -4.00
N HIS A 232 10.27 -10.74 -3.75
CA HIS A 232 9.48 -9.57 -3.37
C HIS A 232 9.83 -9.10 -1.96
N TYR A 233 10.00 -10.03 -1.02
CA TYR A 233 10.36 -9.69 0.36
C TYR A 233 11.80 -9.20 0.48
N GLU A 234 12.71 -9.77 -0.30
CA GLU A 234 14.09 -9.28 -0.38
C GLU A 234 14.13 -7.86 -0.92
N ALA A 235 13.45 -7.59 -2.04
CA ALA A 235 13.35 -6.25 -2.61
C ALA A 235 12.71 -5.25 -1.64
N THR A 236 11.70 -5.69 -0.87
CA THR A 236 11.07 -4.88 0.20
C THR A 236 12.08 -4.53 1.28
N ALA A 237 12.83 -5.51 1.79
CA ALA A 237 13.83 -5.31 2.83
C ALA A 237 14.97 -4.39 2.35
N GLN A 238 15.40 -4.53 1.10
CA GLN A 238 16.38 -3.64 0.48
C GLN A 238 15.87 -2.20 0.38
N ALA A 239 14.62 -2.00 -0.05
CA ALA A 239 14.00 -0.68 -0.13
C ALA A 239 13.90 -0.01 1.24
N ILE A 240 13.43 -0.76 2.25
CA ILE A 240 13.38 -0.29 3.64
C ILE A 240 14.76 0.09 4.16
N ASN A 241 15.79 -0.72 3.85
CA ASN A 241 17.16 -0.40 4.25
C ASN A 241 17.63 0.92 3.64
N ARG A 242 17.30 1.20 2.37
CA ARG A 242 17.61 2.50 1.73
C ARG A 242 16.85 3.65 2.40
N MET A 243 15.57 3.48 2.72
CA MET A 243 14.77 4.48 3.42
C MET A 243 15.39 4.81 4.79
N ARG A 244 15.77 3.80 5.57
CA ARG A 244 16.45 3.97 6.85
C ARG A 244 17.77 4.72 6.71
N VAL A 245 18.62 4.34 5.74
CA VAL A 245 19.88 5.03 5.47
C VAL A 245 19.65 6.49 5.07
N ALA A 246 18.63 6.77 4.25
CA ALA A 246 18.25 8.13 3.88
C ALA A 246 17.79 8.98 5.09
N GLN A 247 17.30 8.33 6.15
CA GLN A 247 16.95 8.96 7.43
C GLN A 247 18.15 9.08 8.41
N GLY A 248 19.35 8.65 8.00
CA GLY A 248 20.58 8.73 8.78
C GLY A 248 20.88 7.50 9.64
N GLU A 249 20.17 6.41 9.45
CA GLU A 249 20.43 5.14 10.13
C GLU A 249 21.62 4.39 9.49
N SER A 250 22.26 3.50 10.26
CA SER A 250 23.30 2.63 9.72
C SER A 250 22.71 1.54 8.80
N PRO A 251 23.37 1.20 7.68
CA PRO A 251 22.90 0.17 6.77
C PRO A 251 22.87 -1.21 7.45
N LEU A 252 21.84 -1.98 7.13
CA LEU A 252 21.73 -3.38 7.53
C LEU A 252 22.62 -4.26 6.65
N ASN A 253 23.58 -4.96 7.27
CA ASN A 253 24.44 -5.93 6.58
C ASN A 253 23.75 -7.30 6.38
N ASN A 254 22.74 -7.61 7.18
CA ASN A 254 21.95 -8.83 7.06
C ASN A 254 20.46 -8.47 7.08
N LEU A 255 19.80 -8.56 5.93
CA LEU A 255 18.38 -8.23 5.78
C LEU A 255 17.44 -9.30 6.37
N ARG A 256 17.94 -10.51 6.66
CA ARG A 256 17.18 -11.60 7.29
C ARG A 256 17.20 -11.57 8.82
N ARG A 257 17.89 -10.61 9.42
CA ARG A 257 17.91 -10.48 10.89
C ARG A 257 16.51 -10.11 11.39
N ARG A 258 16.07 -10.74 12.49
CA ARG A 258 14.73 -10.49 13.03
C ARG A 258 14.57 -9.13 13.68
N THR A 259 15.61 -8.60 14.32
CA THR A 259 15.55 -7.33 15.06
C THR A 259 16.30 -6.22 14.31
N LEU A 260 15.82 -4.98 14.37
CA LEU A 260 16.58 -3.83 13.88
C LEU A 260 17.65 -3.43 14.91
N PRO A 261 18.83 -2.93 14.48
CA PRO A 261 19.81 -2.36 15.39
C PRO A 261 19.20 -1.14 16.10
N HIS A 262 19.35 -1.09 17.43
CA HIS A 262 18.88 0.03 18.24
C HIS A 262 19.88 1.17 18.07
N VAL A 263 19.47 2.25 17.42
CA VAL A 263 20.24 3.50 17.47
C VAL A 263 19.73 4.24 18.69
N GLY A 264 20.50 4.16 19.78
CA GLY A 264 20.24 5.03 20.93
C GLY A 264 20.42 6.48 20.49
N LYS A 265 19.30 7.21 20.38
CA LYS A 265 19.28 8.66 20.37
C LYS A 265 18.64 9.12 21.68
#